data_AF-A0A6L6PVC1-F1
#
_entry.id   AF-A0A6L6PVC1-F1
#
_cell.length_a   1.000
_cell.length_b   1.000
_cell.length_c   1.000
_cell.angle_alpha   90.00
_cell.angle_beta   90.00
_cell.angle_gamma   90.00
#
_symmetry.space_group_name_H-M   'P 1'
#
loop_
_entity.id
_entity.type
_entity.pdbx_description
1 polymer ?
#
loop_
_entity_poly.entity_id
_entity_poly.type
_entity_poly.pdbx_seq_one_letter_code
_entity_poly.pdbx_strand_id
1 'polypeptide(L)'
;MADTYIYTVHPSSTTTASVDAGVMILTPGTSWELVRGKTSYLYIGDALQYITDPLGATTSLTYQNNRLTTVTSPTGKTLQFTYGGNGRVSTVRDPAGNL
;
A
#
# COMPACT_ATOMS: atom_id res chain seq x y z
N MET A 1 -6.11 5.23 26.56
CA MET A 1 -6.03 6.66 26.19
C MET A 1 -5.54 6.68 24.75
N ALA A 2 -6.31 7.22 23.81
CA ALA A 2 -5.91 7.28 22.41
C ALA A 2 -5.23 8.63 22.19
N ASP A 3 -3.91 8.61 22.03
CA ASP A 3 -3.15 9.83 21.77
C ASP A 3 -3.52 10.36 20.39
N THR A 4 -4.36 11.40 20.41
CA THR A 4 -4.77 12.15 19.23
C THR A 4 -3.64 13.11 18.90
N TYR A 5 -2.76 12.72 17.98
CA TYR A 5 -1.75 13.62 17.41
C TYR A 5 -2.42 14.54 16.38
N ILE A 6 -2.62 15.80 16.74
CA ILE A 6 -3.05 16.86 15.81
C ILE A 6 -1.80 17.34 15.07
N TYR A 7 -1.68 17.00 13.78
CA TYR A 7 -0.62 17.54 12.92
C TYR A 7 -1.10 18.83 12.24
N THR A 8 -0.48 19.96 12.58
CA THR A 8 -0.63 21.19 11.80
C THR A 8 0.13 21.04 10.49
N VAL A 9 -0.57 20.65 9.42
CA VAL A 9 0.02 20.52 8.08
C VAL A 9 0.33 21.90 7.51
N HIS A 10 1.62 22.15 7.21
CA HIS A 10 2.01 23.21 6.29
C HIS A 10 1.85 22.67 4.85
N PRO A 11 1.21 23.42 3.92
CA PRO A 11 0.58 22.86 2.71
C PRO A 11 1.53 22.39 1.59
N SER A 12 2.84 22.30 1.83
CA SER A 12 3.81 21.94 0.77
C SER A 12 5.07 21.24 1.27
N SER A 13 5.12 20.79 2.53
CA SER A 13 6.32 20.21 3.12
C SER A 13 6.10 18.77 3.54
N THR A 14 6.99 17.88 3.10
CA THR A 14 7.06 16.50 3.58
C THR A 14 7.19 16.52 5.09
N THR A 15 6.20 15.98 5.81
CA THR A 15 6.21 15.93 7.27
C THR A 15 6.60 14.53 7.72
N THR A 16 7.56 14.44 8.65
CA THR A 16 8.00 13.17 9.24
C THR A 16 7.48 13.06 10.67
N ALA A 17 6.87 11.93 11.02
CA ALA A 17 6.46 11.63 12.39
C ALA A 17 6.98 10.25 12.81
N SER A 18 7.51 10.14 14.03
CA SER A 18 7.77 8.85 14.65
C SER A 18 6.49 8.38 15.34
N VAL A 19 5.94 7.26 14.87
CA VAL A 19 4.82 6.57 15.50
C VAL A 19 5.36 5.34 16.22
N ASP A 20 4.65 4.83 17.22
CA ASP A 20 5.08 3.71 18.07
C ASP A 20 5.43 2.42 17.29
N ALA A 21 5.10 2.37 15.99
CA ALA A 21 5.36 1.28 15.08
C ALA A 21 6.23 1.63 13.84
N GLY A 22 6.80 2.85 13.71
CA GLY A 22 7.59 3.24 12.54
C GLY A 22 7.72 4.74 12.28
N VAL A 23 8.21 5.10 11.09
CA VAL A 23 8.31 6.50 10.62
C VAL A 23 7.25 6.74 9.55
N MET A 24 6.45 7.79 9.68
CA MET A 24 5.47 8.21 8.68
C MET A 24 5.96 9.46 7.94
N ILE A 25 5.88 9.44 6.62
CA ILE A 25 6.30 10.49 5.70
C ILE A 25 5.06 10.90 4.90
N LEU A 26 4.52 12.10 5.14
CA LEU A 26 3.32 12.61 4.49
C LEU A 26 3.67 13.55 3.33
N THR A 27 3.12 13.29 2.15
CA THR A 27 3.04 14.25 1.03
C THR A 27 1.58 14.71 0.89
N PRO A 28 1.22 15.91 1.39
CA PRO A 28 -0.16 16.36 1.43
C PRO A 28 -0.89 16.23 0.09
N GLY A 29 -2.12 15.71 0.12
CA GLY A 29 -2.98 15.55 -1.06
C GLY A 29 -2.53 14.48 -2.07
N THR A 30 -1.41 13.77 -1.83
CA THR A 30 -0.84 12.83 -2.81
C THR A 30 -0.65 11.44 -2.21
N SER A 31 0.15 11.35 -1.15
CA SER A 31 0.59 10.06 -0.62
C SER A 31 1.03 10.17 0.83
N TRP A 32 1.07 9.02 1.49
CA TRP A 32 1.79 8.86 2.74
C TRP A 32 2.57 7.56 2.70
N GLU A 33 3.82 7.60 3.16
CA GLU A 33 4.71 6.47 3.25
C GLU A 33 4.94 6.12 4.72
N LEU A 34 4.77 4.85 5.05
CA LEU A 34 5.09 4.31 6.37
C LEU A 34 6.33 3.44 6.24
N VAL A 35 7.34 3.68 7.05
CA VAL A 35 8.56 2.88 7.15
C VAL A 35 8.55 2.12 8.47
N ARG A 36 8.54 0.78 8.41
CA ARG A 36 8.66 -0.10 9.60
C ARG A 36 9.89 -0.97 9.47
N GLY A 37 10.80 -0.88 10.45
CA GLY A 37 12.12 -1.50 10.35
C GLY A 37 12.91 -0.89 9.20
N LYS A 38 12.85 -1.51 8.02
CA LYS A 38 13.43 -1.00 6.76
C LYS A 38 12.51 -1.24 5.54
N THR A 39 11.30 -1.73 5.78
CA THR A 39 10.29 -1.93 4.73
C THR A 39 9.47 -0.68 4.63
N SER A 40 9.25 -0.19 3.41
CA SER A 40 8.37 0.95 3.17
C SER A 40 7.04 0.54 2.55
N TYR A 41 5.99 1.25 2.96
CA TYR A 41 4.61 1.04 2.55
C TYR A 41 4.09 2.37 2.01
N LEU A 42 3.90 2.47 0.70
CA LEU A 42 3.44 3.69 0.04
C LEU A 42 1.94 3.62 -0.24
N TYR A 43 1.22 4.56 0.33
CA TYR A 43 -0.20 4.76 0.13
C TYR A 43 -0.41 5.96 -0.79
N ILE A 44 -1.25 5.80 -1.82
CA ILE A 44 -1.65 6.87 -2.73
C ILE A 44 -3.15 7.06 -2.57
N GLY A 45 -3.55 8.26 -2.14
CA GLY A 45 -4.86 8.45 -1.51
C GLY A 45 -5.01 7.55 -0.28
N ASP A 46 -6.09 6.76 -0.23
CA ASP A 46 -6.40 5.86 0.89
C ASP A 46 -5.92 4.41 0.67
N ALA A 47 -5.29 4.11 -0.47
CA ALA A 47 -4.95 2.74 -0.86
C ALA A 47 -3.44 2.48 -0.82
N LEU A 48 -3.04 1.36 -0.21
CA LEU A 48 -1.67 0.84 -0.26
C LEU A 48 -1.35 0.37 -1.68
N GLN A 49 -0.42 1.03 -2.36
CA GLN A 49 -0.04 0.69 -3.74
C GLN A 49 1.32 0.02 -3.87
N TYR A 50 2.27 0.27 -2.96
CA TYR A 50 3.60 -0.32 -3.04
C TYR A 50 4.13 -0.75 -1.68
N ILE A 51 4.81 -1.89 -1.68
CA ILE A 51 5.58 -2.41 -0.55
C ILE A 51 7.00 -2.63 -1.04
N THR A 52 7.96 -1.91 -0.48
CA THR A 52 9.38 -2.04 -0.86
C THR A 52 10.13 -2.64 0.31
N ASP A 53 10.79 -3.77 0.07
CA ASP A 53 11.62 -4.41 1.08
C ASP A 53 12.96 -3.66 1.28
N PRO A 54 13.76 -4.04 2.30
CA PRO A 54 15.03 -3.38 2.58
C PRO A 54 16.10 -3.54 1.48
N LEU A 55 15.91 -4.47 0.55
CA LEU A 55 16.79 -4.72 -0.59
C LEU A 55 16.35 -3.94 -1.84
N GLY A 56 15.24 -3.19 -1.74
CA GLY A 56 14.66 -2.42 -2.84
C GLY A 56 13.72 -3.23 -3.73
N ALA A 57 13.36 -4.47 -3.35
CA ALA A 57 12.43 -5.26 -4.11
C ALA A 57 10.99 -4.76 -3.85
N THR A 58 10.35 -4.26 -4.91
CA THR A 58 9.01 -3.65 -4.81
C THR A 58 7.90 -4.59 -5.26
N THR A 59 6.92 -4.79 -4.40
CA THR A 59 5.62 -5.41 -4.74
C THR A 59 4.59 -4.31 -4.96
N SER A 60 3.86 -4.34 -6.08
CA SER A 60 2.80 -3.37 -6.37
C SER A 60 1.40 -3.98 -6.28
N LEU A 61 0.44 -3.17 -5.85
CA LEU A 61 -0.96 -3.53 -5.65
C LEU A 61 -1.85 -2.63 -6.50
N THR A 62 -2.76 -3.22 -7.28
CA THR A 62 -3.70 -2.49 -8.13
C THR A 62 -5.13 -2.78 -7.71
N TYR A 63 -5.96 -1.74 -7.71
CA TYR A 63 -7.35 -1.82 -7.28
C TYR A 63 -8.30 -1.36 -8.38
N GLN A 64 -9.48 -1.97 -8.43
CA GLN A 64 -10.62 -1.50 -9.21
C GLN A 64 -11.87 -1.53 -8.33
N ASN A 65 -12.69 -0.47 -8.37
CA ASN A 65 -13.89 -0.34 -7.55
C ASN A 65 -13.62 -0.62 -6.05
N ASN A 66 -12.51 -0.07 -5.53
CA ASN A 66 -12.03 -0.24 -4.16
C ASN A 66 -11.76 -1.70 -3.76
N ARG A 67 -11.46 -2.59 -4.73
CA ARG A 67 -11.09 -3.99 -4.50
C ARG A 67 -9.74 -4.30 -5.13
N LEU A 68 -8.92 -5.08 -4.43
CA LEU A 68 -7.60 -5.51 -4.92
C LEU A 68 -7.77 -6.45 -6.11
N THR A 69 -7.30 -6.07 -7.29
CA THR A 69 -7.41 -6.90 -8.51
C THR A 69 -6.10 -7.53 -8.91
N THR A 70 -4.96 -6.91 -8.58
CA THR A 70 -3.65 -7.42 -8.99
C THR A 70 -2.62 -7.19 -7.90
N VAL A 71 -1.79 -8.21 -7.66
CA VAL A 71 -0.53 -8.08 -6.92
C VAL A 71 0.60 -8.44 -7.88
N THR A 72 1.57 -7.54 -8.06
CA THR A 72 2.73 -7.76 -8.92
C THR A 72 3.98 -7.86 -8.07
N SER A 73 4.67 -8.99 -8.16
CA SER A 73 5.95 -9.21 -7.49
C SER A 73 7.08 -8.36 -8.11
N PRO A 74 8.23 -8.22 -7.43
CA PRO A 74 9.40 -7.53 -7.98
C PRO A 74 9.92 -8.15 -9.29
N THR A 75 9.65 -9.43 -9.52
CA THR A 75 10.05 -10.15 -10.75
C THR A 75 9.06 -9.98 -11.90
N GLY A 76 8.02 -9.16 -11.74
CA GLY A 76 6.96 -8.95 -12.75
C GLY A 76 5.87 -10.02 -12.78
N LYS A 77 6.01 -11.10 -12.00
CA LYS A 77 4.96 -12.11 -11.83
C LYS A 77 3.73 -11.51 -11.14
N THR A 78 2.54 -11.83 -11.62
CA THR A 78 1.27 -11.28 -11.12
C THR A 78 0.35 -12.34 -10.53
N LEU A 79 -0.35 -11.98 -9.45
CA LEU A 79 -1.55 -12.65 -8.98
C LEU A 79 -2.75 -11.77 -9.35
N GLN A 80 -3.78 -12.36 -9.96
CA GLN A 80 -5.00 -11.66 -10.33
C GLN A 80 -6.19 -12.16 -9.53
N PHE A 81 -7.03 -11.25 -9.05
CA PHE A 81 -8.18 -11.56 -8.21
C PHE A 81 -9.45 -11.15 -8.93
N THR A 82 -10.43 -12.05 -8.97
CA THR A 82 -11.81 -11.70 -9.39
C THR A 82 -12.76 -11.85 -8.22
N TYR A 83 -13.88 -11.16 -8.29
CA TYR A 83 -14.88 -11.14 -7.22
C TYR A 83 -16.24 -11.58 -7.74
N GLY A 84 -16.92 -12.42 -6.96
CA GLY A 84 -18.28 -12.85 -7.23
C GLY A 84 -19.31 -11.78 -6.86
N GLY A 85 -20.58 -12.02 -7.20
CA GLY A 85 -21.68 -11.11 -6.89
C GLY A 85 -21.89 -10.86 -5.38
N ASN A 86 -21.43 -11.78 -4.53
CA ASN A 86 -21.42 -11.63 -3.06
C ASN A 86 -20.26 -10.76 -2.54
N GLY A 87 -19.43 -10.20 -3.42
CA GLY A 87 -18.30 -9.35 -3.06
C GLY A 87 -17.08 -10.09 -2.49
N ARG A 88 -17.10 -11.43 -2.46
CA ARG A 88 -15.95 -12.24 -2.03
C ARG A 88 -15.08 -12.59 -3.24
N VAL A 89 -13.82 -12.92 -2.98
CA VAL A 89 -12.90 -13.43 -4.01
C VAL A 89 -13.50 -14.71 -4.60
N SER A 90 -13.66 -14.73 -5.91
CA SER A 90 -14.14 -15.87 -6.67
C SER A 90 -13.00 -16.68 -7.27
N THR A 91 -11.94 -16.02 -7.72
CA THR A 91 -10.75 -16.68 -8.27
C THR A 91 -9.49 -15.95 -7.88
N VAL A 92 -8.39 -16.72 -7.77
CA VAL A 92 -7.03 -16.21 -7.71
C VAL A 92 -6.28 -16.86 -8.87
N ARG A 93 -5.79 -16.07 -9.81
CA ARG A 93 -5.04 -16.57 -10.95
C ARG A 93 -3.56 -16.29 -10.76
N ASP A 94 -2.73 -17.32 -10.86
CA ASP A 94 -1.29 -17.21 -10.77
C ASP A 94 -0.64 -16.78 -12.12
N PRO A 95 0.66 -16.46 -12.16
CA PRO A 95 1.34 -16.08 -13.39
C PRO A 95 1.41 -17.19 -14.44
N ALA A 96 1.30 -18.46 -14.02
CA ALA A 96 1.22 -19.62 -14.92
C ALA A 96 -0.20 -19.82 -15.47
N GLY A 97 -1.16 -19.00 -15.04
CA GLY A 97 -2.55 -19.02 -15.48
C GLY A 97 -3.42 -20.03 -14.73
N ASN A 98 -2.91 -20.65 -13.67
CA ASN A 98 -3.66 -21.60 -12.86
C ASN A 98 -4.60 -20.88 -11.90
N LEU A 99 -5.68 -21.56 -11.52
CA LEU A 99 -6.71 -21.11 -10.57
C LEU A 99 -6.60 -21.85 -9.23
#